data_AF-A0A316V7U3-F1
#
_entry.id   AF-A0A316V7U3-F1
#
_cell.length_a   1.000
_cell.length_b   1.000
_cell.length_c   1.000
_cell.angle_alpha   90.00
_cell.angle_beta   90.00
_cell.angle_gamma   90.00
#
_symmetry.space_group_name_H-M   'P 1'
#
loop_
_entity.id
_entity.type
_entity.pdbx_description
1 polymer ?
#
loop_
_entity_poly.entity_id
_entity_poly.type
_entity_poly.pdbx_seq_one_letter_code
_entity_poly.pdbx_strand_id
1 'polypeptide(L)'
;MTTLNVKCGPMLRYDTVENDIYHAFALIVTADENSDYSSQPSLQYKWSPAPSKAADAVNATPAVTSDSSHKSSGSTKIYTYTGKEGSFSFWRFKLEIPMADHEQIVAYSIDGQAHPDSTSNAVKDATGFHFFVPAKQQNFRWIGHSCNGFSASLDPAEWNGPDPLWNDCLKEHEKKPFHAVVGGGDQIYCDKLTGEPEMKPWVDCEDPKKRMKMELTEDIKVCMERYFFHHYCEWFGGGSFSRTIAQVPMVNMLDDHDLIDGFGTYPDDLMEAPVFNNVGRVGFKFYYLFQQFINPDVDGISDEPGKHPVKSIIIGRQAAYVQYPHMSFLTYFGPKQQLLLIDCRAERKVHQICSKESYQKIFDRVRKMPQGVEHLVILLGVPLAYPRMVFLERTLSSSFNPIVLLAKGLSPGFTNKFNGQVELLDDLNDHWCAVPHKRERNWLVERIQEISLEKHVRSSFISGDVHACGVGLFFGYHQHDPSLDPKYMMAVITSAIVNSPPPPAVISMLNKLAAKKHRSLFYIGTKETMVPLFDTDLQGKPHKDKYIMGARNWCAVDYLEQSGELEFDLRIETEKGNGITKSFPTRAPAPKWQIEKEHHKHLHTKEWEKIMRLSSKVTQK
;
A
#
# COMPACT_ATOMS: atom_id res chain seq x y z
N MET A 1 0.59 13.49 37.45
CA MET A 1 1.25 13.28 36.13
C MET A 1 0.17 13.47 35.09
N THR A 2 0.48 14.07 33.95
CA THR A 2 -0.46 14.14 32.84
C THR A 2 -0.88 12.74 32.43
N THR A 3 -2.17 12.55 32.21
CA THR A 3 -2.76 11.26 31.85
C THR A 3 -3.50 11.41 30.52
N LEU A 4 -3.24 10.55 29.55
CA LEU A 4 -3.86 10.62 28.21
C LEU A 4 -4.71 9.37 27.96
N ASN A 5 -5.98 9.55 27.61
CA ASN A 5 -6.86 8.43 27.21
C ASN A 5 -6.68 8.14 25.73
N VAL A 6 -5.71 7.28 25.40
CA VAL A 6 -5.33 6.99 24.02
C VAL A 6 -6.28 5.96 23.42
N LYS A 7 -6.99 6.37 22.37
CA LYS A 7 -7.90 5.51 21.61
C LYS A 7 -7.21 4.77 20.47
N CYS A 8 -6.24 5.42 19.83
CA CYS A 8 -5.46 4.85 18.75
C CYS A 8 -4.01 5.35 18.78
N GLY A 9 -3.05 4.48 18.45
CA GLY A 9 -1.61 4.76 18.43
C GLY A 9 -0.86 4.44 19.74
N PRO A 10 0.45 4.76 19.81
CA PRO A 10 1.19 5.50 18.81
C PRO A 10 1.33 4.73 17.50
N MET A 11 1.16 5.45 16.39
CA MET A 11 1.42 4.96 15.05
C MET A 11 2.57 5.77 14.46
N LEU A 12 3.45 5.12 13.71
CA LEU A 12 4.58 5.75 13.03
C LEU A 12 4.33 5.81 11.53
N ARG A 13 4.74 6.92 10.91
CA ARG A 13 4.77 7.10 9.46
C ARG A 13 6.13 7.63 9.03
N TYR A 14 6.76 6.95 8.08
CA TYR A 14 7.99 7.43 7.45
C TYR A 14 7.67 8.39 6.29
N ASP A 15 8.49 9.43 6.11
CA ASP A 15 8.33 10.43 5.06
C ASP A 15 9.44 10.33 4.00
N THR A 16 10.68 10.65 4.37
CA THR A 16 11.86 10.61 3.49
C THR A 16 13.15 10.89 4.29
N VAL A 17 14.30 10.84 3.61
CA VAL A 17 15.57 11.42 4.09
C VAL A 17 15.89 12.66 3.25
N GLU A 18 16.26 13.75 3.91
CA GLU A 18 16.77 14.96 3.26
C GLU A 18 17.93 15.54 4.07
N ASN A 19 19.05 15.88 3.43
CA ASN A 19 20.25 16.43 4.09
C ASN A 19 20.75 15.56 5.27
N ASP A 20 20.82 14.24 5.07
CA ASP A 20 21.18 13.25 6.09
C ASP A 20 20.28 13.26 7.34
N ILE A 21 19.06 13.82 7.25
CA ILE A 21 18.06 13.76 8.31
C ILE A 21 16.94 12.82 7.88
N TYR A 22 16.71 11.78 8.69
CA TYR A 22 15.54 10.91 8.60
C TYR A 22 14.32 11.66 9.12
N HIS A 23 13.32 11.84 8.26
CA HIS A 23 12.06 12.47 8.60
C HIS A 23 10.95 11.44 8.75
N ALA A 24 10.27 11.47 9.89
CA ALA A 24 9.10 10.66 10.16
C ALA A 24 8.12 11.42 11.04
N PHE A 25 6.99 10.79 11.33
CA PHE A 25 5.96 11.31 12.20
C PHE A 25 5.43 10.22 13.11
N ALA A 26 4.96 10.61 14.29
CA ALA A 26 4.12 9.79 15.14
C ALA A 26 2.73 10.42 15.26
N LEU A 27 1.69 9.60 15.47
CA LEU A 27 0.33 10.05 15.73
C LEU A 27 -0.29 9.28 16.90
N ILE A 28 -1.00 10.01 17.77
CA ILE A 28 -1.99 9.43 18.68
C ILE A 28 -3.36 10.09 18.49
N VAL A 29 -4.40 9.35 18.81
CA VAL A 29 -5.77 9.85 18.94
C VAL A 29 -6.19 9.67 20.39
N THR A 30 -6.62 10.75 21.03
CA THR A 30 -7.01 10.73 22.45
C THR A 30 -8.46 11.14 22.63
N ALA A 31 -9.16 10.55 23.61
CA ALA A 31 -10.46 11.02 24.05
C ALA A 31 -10.28 12.19 25.03
N ASP A 32 -10.89 13.34 24.72
CA ASP A 32 -10.59 14.60 25.41
C ASP A 32 -11.14 14.65 26.83
N GLU A 33 -12.31 14.05 27.09
CA GLU A 33 -12.99 14.12 28.40
C GLU A 33 -12.17 13.54 29.55
N ASN A 34 -11.38 12.49 29.28
CA ASN A 34 -10.56 11.78 30.27
C ASN A 34 -9.05 12.00 30.05
N SER A 35 -8.68 13.01 29.27
CA SER A 35 -7.28 13.37 29.05
C SER A 35 -6.93 14.67 29.77
N ASP A 36 -5.79 14.68 30.46
CA ASP A 36 -5.22 15.87 31.07
C ASP A 36 -4.29 16.58 30.07
N TYR A 37 -4.78 17.70 29.53
CA TYR A 37 -4.02 18.59 28.64
C TYR A 37 -3.51 19.84 29.35
N SER A 38 -3.32 19.82 30.68
CA SER A 38 -2.66 20.90 31.41
C SER A 38 -1.27 21.22 30.86
N SER A 39 -0.63 20.24 30.24
CA SER A 39 0.45 20.44 29.27
C SER A 39 0.09 19.77 27.94
N GLN A 40 0.45 20.44 26.84
CA GLN A 40 0.26 19.87 25.51
C GLN A 40 1.10 18.59 25.37
N PRO A 41 0.57 17.50 24.77
CA PRO A 41 1.34 16.27 24.59
C PRO A 41 2.66 16.51 23.87
N SER A 42 3.72 15.87 24.36
CA SER A 42 5.06 15.86 23.75
C SER A 42 5.59 14.44 23.66
N LEU A 43 6.54 14.22 22.74
CA LEU A 43 7.19 12.95 22.50
C LEU A 43 8.70 13.10 22.71
N GLN A 44 9.28 12.22 23.51
CA GLN A 44 10.71 12.17 23.81
C GLN A 44 11.35 11.00 23.07
N TYR A 45 12.49 11.22 22.43
CA TYR A 45 13.19 10.17 21.71
C TYR A 45 14.71 10.29 21.82
N LYS A 46 15.36 9.13 21.74
CA LYS A 46 16.81 8.99 21.73
C LYS A 46 17.21 7.91 20.73
N TRP A 47 18.42 8.01 20.21
CA TRP A 47 18.94 7.06 19.23
C TRP A 47 20.31 6.55 19.66
N SER A 48 20.58 5.28 19.41
CA SER A 48 21.87 4.64 19.69
C SER A 48 22.20 3.65 18.58
N PRO A 49 23.44 3.14 18.49
CA PRO A 49 23.75 2.04 17.59
C PRO A 49 22.78 0.88 17.80
N ALA A 50 22.25 0.31 16.71
CA ALA A 50 21.38 -0.84 16.76
C ALA A 50 22.17 -2.07 17.29
N PRO A 51 21.57 -2.89 18.16
CA PRO A 51 22.20 -4.14 18.60
C PRO A 51 22.33 -5.11 17.43
N SER A 52 23.25 -6.06 17.55
CA SER A 52 23.47 -7.11 16.55
C SER A 52 22.24 -8.02 16.33
N LYS A 53 21.31 -8.09 17.29
CA LYS A 53 20.00 -8.74 17.16
C LYS A 53 18.92 -7.83 17.72
N ALA A 54 17.81 -7.66 17.01
CA ALA A 54 16.71 -6.83 17.50
C ALA A 54 16.12 -7.39 18.81
N ALA A 55 16.04 -8.72 18.95
CA ALA A 55 15.64 -9.40 20.18
C ALA A 55 16.38 -8.92 21.45
N ASP A 56 17.63 -8.45 21.33
CA ASP A 56 18.41 -7.91 22.45
C ASP A 56 17.90 -6.52 22.91
N ALA A 57 17.09 -5.84 22.09
CA ALA A 57 16.37 -4.60 22.43
C ALA A 57 14.92 -4.83 22.92
N VAL A 58 14.38 -6.05 22.82
CA VAL A 58 12.95 -6.37 23.07
C VAL A 58 12.59 -6.43 24.57
N ASN A 59 13.57 -6.30 25.47
CA ASN A 59 13.26 -6.06 26.87
C ASN A 59 12.81 -4.61 27.06
N ALA A 60 11.57 -4.43 27.54
CA ALA A 60 10.91 -3.16 27.88
C ALA A 60 11.92 -2.01 28.02
N THR A 61 12.10 -1.25 26.95
CA THR A 61 13.01 -0.10 27.01
C THR A 61 12.40 0.86 28.04
N PRO A 62 13.15 1.25 29.09
CA PRO A 62 12.65 2.22 30.05
C PRO A 62 12.10 3.43 29.31
N ALA A 63 10.95 3.95 29.74
CA ALA A 63 10.33 5.10 29.11
C ALA A 63 11.36 6.21 28.89
N VAL A 64 11.39 6.77 27.69
CA VAL A 64 12.29 7.88 27.38
C VAL A 64 11.73 9.12 28.04
N THR A 65 12.47 9.66 28.99
CA THR A 65 12.13 10.89 29.72
C THR A 65 12.87 12.08 29.13
N SER A 66 12.47 13.30 29.50
CA SER A 66 13.21 14.52 29.17
C SER A 66 14.71 14.41 29.45
N ASP A 67 15.06 13.83 30.60
CA ASP A 67 16.44 13.75 31.10
C ASP A 67 17.30 12.72 30.35
N SER A 68 16.65 11.76 29.67
CA SER A 68 17.31 10.68 28.92
C SER A 68 17.15 10.79 27.41
N SER A 69 16.42 11.80 26.94
CA SER A 69 16.16 12.06 25.53
C SER A 69 17.34 12.74 24.84
N HIS A 70 17.50 12.48 23.54
CA HIS A 70 18.37 13.32 22.69
C HIS A 70 17.59 14.52 22.15
N LYS A 71 16.30 14.34 21.86
CA LYS A 71 15.42 15.38 21.33
C LYS A 71 13.98 15.15 21.79
N SER A 72 13.25 16.24 21.90
CA SER A 72 11.81 16.26 22.14
C SER A 72 11.07 16.79 20.90
N SER A 73 9.86 16.31 20.66
CA SER A 73 8.92 16.87 19.69
C SER A 73 7.67 17.34 20.42
N GLY A 74 7.32 18.61 20.25
CA GLY A 74 5.96 19.08 20.55
C GLY A 74 4.95 18.41 19.61
N SER A 75 3.70 18.31 20.04
CA SER A 75 2.61 17.88 19.17
C SER A 75 2.06 19.03 18.32
N THR A 76 1.41 18.68 17.22
CA THR A 76 0.48 19.53 16.49
C THR A 76 -0.88 18.86 16.52
N LYS A 77 -1.92 19.55 17.00
CA LYS A 77 -3.28 19.04 16.89
C LYS A 77 -3.76 19.24 15.46
N ILE A 78 -3.85 18.16 14.69
CA ILE A 78 -4.21 18.25 13.27
C ILE A 78 -5.72 18.15 13.03
N TYR A 79 -6.47 17.58 13.96
CA TYR A 79 -7.93 17.42 13.83
C TYR A 79 -8.58 17.16 15.20
N THR A 80 -9.86 17.49 15.33
CA THR A 80 -10.72 17.06 16.44
C THR A 80 -12.00 16.50 15.85
N TYR A 81 -12.29 15.22 16.12
CA TYR A 81 -13.59 14.63 15.85
C TYR A 81 -14.50 14.88 17.07
N THR A 82 -15.72 15.37 16.84
CA THR A 82 -16.71 15.55 17.90
C THR A 82 -17.95 14.72 17.54
N GLY A 83 -18.21 13.71 18.37
CA GLY A 83 -19.37 12.83 18.24
C GLY A 83 -20.24 12.87 19.49
N LYS A 84 -21.27 12.00 19.53
CA LYS A 84 -22.17 11.87 20.69
C LYS A 84 -21.44 11.42 21.97
N GLU A 85 -20.34 10.71 21.81
CA GLU A 85 -19.51 10.16 22.90
C GLU A 85 -18.45 11.13 23.43
N GLY A 86 -18.36 12.33 22.85
CA GLY A 86 -17.39 13.35 23.23
C GLY A 86 -16.50 13.79 22.08
N SER A 87 -15.41 14.48 22.44
CA SER A 87 -14.41 14.97 21.49
C SER A 87 -13.14 14.14 21.55
N PHE A 88 -12.52 13.96 20.38
CA PHE A 88 -11.33 13.16 20.20
C PHE A 88 -10.30 13.92 19.37
N SER A 89 -9.11 14.12 19.92
CA SER A 89 -8.07 14.95 19.33
C SER A 89 -6.94 14.12 18.70
N PHE A 90 -6.52 14.52 17.50
CA PHE A 90 -5.44 13.91 16.74
C PHE A 90 -4.15 14.70 16.96
N TRP A 91 -3.16 14.08 17.60
CA TRP A 91 -1.89 14.72 17.95
C TRP A 91 -0.75 14.12 17.13
N ARG A 92 -0.16 14.94 16.25
CA ARG A 92 0.98 14.56 15.39
C ARG A 92 2.29 15.09 15.96
N PHE A 93 3.33 14.27 15.96
CA PHE A 93 4.69 14.61 16.39
C PHE A 93 5.65 14.47 15.21
N LYS A 94 6.54 15.43 14.98
CA LYS A 94 7.56 15.33 13.92
C LYS A 94 8.83 14.72 14.52
N LEU A 95 9.33 13.67 13.88
CA LEU A 95 10.57 13.01 14.24
C LEU A 95 11.65 13.36 13.21
N GLU A 96 12.80 13.78 13.70
CA GLU A 96 13.96 14.13 12.88
C GLU A 96 15.21 13.54 13.51
N ILE A 97 15.75 12.51 12.88
CA ILE A 97 16.89 11.75 13.39
C ILE A 97 18.06 11.96 12.43
N PRO A 98 19.20 12.49 12.90
CA PRO A 98 20.42 12.53 12.09
C PRO A 98 20.87 11.11 11.75
N MET A 99 21.04 10.84 10.45
CA MET A 99 21.52 9.54 9.96
C MET A 99 22.99 9.33 10.38
N ALA A 100 23.32 8.13 10.85
CA ALA A 100 24.68 7.73 11.22
C ALA A 100 25.32 6.78 10.18
N ASP A 101 26.61 6.51 10.32
CA ASP A 101 27.33 5.53 9.49
C ASP A 101 27.09 4.07 9.94
N HIS A 102 26.20 3.87 10.92
CA HIS A 102 25.73 2.58 11.41
C HIS A 102 24.20 2.62 11.54
N GLU A 103 23.57 1.46 11.49
CA GLU A 103 22.13 1.32 11.76
C GLU A 103 21.82 1.74 13.19
N GLN A 104 20.76 2.51 13.38
CA GLN A 104 20.37 3.07 14.67
C GLN A 104 19.06 2.46 15.15
N ILE A 105 18.97 2.23 16.46
CA ILE A 105 17.70 2.01 17.15
C ILE A 105 17.26 3.33 17.78
N VAL A 106 16.01 3.71 17.55
CA VAL A 106 15.40 4.93 18.09
C VAL A 106 14.35 4.52 19.11
N ALA A 107 14.62 4.76 20.38
CA ALA A 107 13.64 4.57 21.44
C ALA A 107 12.82 5.85 21.62
N TYR A 108 11.52 5.73 21.83
CA TYR A 108 10.63 6.87 22.04
C TYR A 108 9.50 6.58 23.04
N SER A 109 9.03 7.65 23.68
CA SER A 109 7.89 7.65 24.61
C SER A 109 7.10 8.94 24.45
N ILE A 110 5.79 8.86 24.68
CA ILE A 110 4.91 10.03 24.78
C ILE A 110 4.84 10.41 26.25
N ASP A 111 5.01 11.70 26.55
CA ASP A 111 5.00 12.19 27.92
C ASP A 111 3.65 11.98 28.60
N GLY A 112 3.71 11.54 29.85
CA GLY A 112 2.54 11.24 30.67
C GLY A 112 2.34 9.74 30.87
N GLN A 113 1.19 9.37 31.44
CA GLN A 113 0.76 7.98 31.61
C GLN A 113 -0.48 7.72 30.76
N ALA A 114 -0.60 6.50 30.25
CA ALA A 114 -1.85 6.08 29.61
C ALA A 114 -2.96 6.02 30.67
N HIS A 115 -4.12 6.59 30.36
CA HIS A 115 -5.31 6.44 31.18
C HIS A 115 -5.73 4.97 31.22
N PRO A 116 -6.27 4.43 32.34
CA PRO A 116 -6.79 3.06 32.39
C PRO A 116 -7.81 2.72 31.29
N ASP A 117 -8.57 3.71 30.84
CA ASP A 117 -9.58 3.58 29.77
C ASP A 117 -9.02 3.67 28.34
N SER A 118 -7.69 3.78 28.20
CA SER A 118 -7.05 3.75 26.88
C SER A 118 -7.39 2.42 26.20
N THR A 119 -7.66 2.44 24.90
CA THR A 119 -8.11 1.24 24.16
C THR A 119 -7.03 0.66 23.27
N SER A 120 -6.04 1.45 22.83
CA SER A 120 -5.01 0.93 21.94
C SER A 120 -4.15 -0.14 22.63
N ASN A 121 -3.97 -1.27 21.95
CA ASN A 121 -3.14 -2.37 22.44
C ASN A 121 -1.66 -1.95 22.63
N ALA A 122 -1.14 -1.08 21.76
CA ALA A 122 0.25 -0.62 21.85
C ALA A 122 0.57 0.04 23.20
N VAL A 123 -0.29 0.93 23.68
CA VAL A 123 -0.07 1.66 24.97
C VAL A 123 -0.45 0.86 26.21
N LYS A 124 -1.27 -0.19 26.07
CA LYS A 124 -1.57 -1.11 27.18
C LYS A 124 -0.39 -2.03 27.47
N ASP A 125 0.30 -2.44 26.41
CA ASP A 125 1.36 -3.43 26.47
C ASP A 125 2.72 -2.79 26.83
N ALA A 126 2.94 -1.50 26.49
CA ALA A 126 4.21 -0.82 26.70
C ALA A 126 4.10 0.69 26.96
N THR A 127 5.09 1.22 27.68
CA THR A 127 5.27 2.67 27.95
C THR A 127 6.40 3.30 27.12
N GLY A 128 7.14 2.48 26.37
CA GLY A 128 8.21 2.89 25.47
C GLY A 128 8.26 1.95 24.27
N PHE A 129 8.58 2.52 23.12
CA PHE A 129 8.61 1.84 21.84
C PHE A 129 9.95 2.10 21.17
N HIS A 130 10.27 1.30 20.17
CA HIS A 130 11.47 1.53 19.36
C HIS A 130 11.20 1.26 17.89
N PHE A 131 11.96 1.93 17.03
CA PHE A 131 12.03 1.65 15.60
C PHE A 131 13.46 1.78 15.11
N PHE A 132 13.72 1.37 13.87
CA PHE A 132 15.08 1.32 13.32
C PHE A 132 15.25 2.32 12.18
N VAL A 133 16.37 3.02 12.19
CA VAL A 133 16.81 3.95 11.14
C VAL A 133 18.07 3.36 10.49
N PRO A 134 18.10 3.20 9.16
CA PRO A 134 19.25 2.61 8.50
C PRO A 134 20.47 3.54 8.57
N ALA A 135 21.67 2.98 8.37
CA ALA A 135 22.88 3.78 8.16
C ALA A 135 22.78 4.60 6.86
N LYS A 136 23.58 5.67 6.73
CA LYS A 136 23.64 6.52 5.53
C LYS A 136 23.85 5.74 4.23
N GLN A 137 24.72 4.74 4.27
CA GLN A 137 25.08 3.90 3.11
C GLN A 137 24.30 2.58 3.06
N GLN A 138 23.32 2.40 3.94
CA GLN A 138 22.52 1.19 4.02
C GLN A 138 21.17 1.42 3.35
N ASN A 139 20.76 0.44 2.57
CA ASN A 139 19.44 0.43 1.96
C ASN A 139 18.36 -0.06 2.94
N PHE A 140 17.13 0.41 2.75
CA PHE A 140 16.01 -0.02 3.58
C PHE A 140 15.70 -1.49 3.29
N ARG A 141 15.56 -2.23 4.38
CA ARG A 141 14.74 -3.44 4.48
C ARG A 141 13.32 -3.06 4.83
N TRP A 142 12.34 -3.62 4.14
CA TRP A 142 10.94 -3.24 4.34
C TRP A 142 9.98 -4.39 4.06
N ILE A 143 8.77 -4.28 4.61
CA ILE A 143 7.66 -5.21 4.40
C ILE A 143 6.72 -4.61 3.37
N GLY A 144 6.30 -5.38 2.35
CA GLY A 144 5.17 -5.04 1.48
C GLY A 144 3.93 -5.86 1.85
N HIS A 145 2.77 -5.22 1.93
CA HIS A 145 1.49 -5.90 2.19
C HIS A 145 0.31 -5.13 1.57
N SER A 146 -0.85 -5.79 1.51
CA SER A 146 -2.14 -5.19 1.16
C SER A 146 -3.28 -6.03 1.75
N CYS A 147 -4.51 -5.52 1.68
CA CYS A 147 -5.73 -6.24 2.09
C CYS A 147 -5.64 -6.71 3.55
N ASN A 148 -5.38 -5.73 4.42
CA ASN A 148 -5.31 -5.85 5.86
C ASN A 148 -6.70 -5.70 6.48
N GLY A 149 -7.65 -6.52 6.06
CA GLY A 149 -8.98 -6.58 6.64
C GLY A 149 -9.79 -7.75 6.12
N PHE A 150 -11.00 -7.92 6.63
CA PHE A 150 -11.91 -8.98 6.22
C PHE A 150 -13.08 -8.39 5.47
N SER A 151 -13.36 -8.96 4.29
CA SER A 151 -14.62 -8.72 3.56
C SER A 151 -15.82 -9.02 4.47
N ALA A 152 -16.93 -8.31 4.24
CA ALA A 152 -18.09 -8.34 5.13
C ALA A 152 -18.74 -9.73 5.30
N SER A 153 -18.53 -10.65 4.35
CA SER A 153 -19.08 -12.01 4.36
C SER A 153 -18.23 -13.04 5.11
N LEU A 154 -17.03 -12.68 5.57
CA LEU A 154 -16.12 -13.62 6.22
C LEU A 154 -16.27 -13.60 7.73
N ASP A 155 -16.09 -14.78 8.33
CA ASP A 155 -15.90 -14.94 9.77
C ASP A 155 -14.40 -14.91 10.11
N PRO A 156 -13.89 -13.85 10.78
CA PRO A 156 -12.50 -13.77 11.20
C PRO A 156 -12.03 -14.94 12.07
N ALA A 157 -12.95 -15.60 12.81
CA ALA A 157 -12.61 -16.71 13.69
C ALA A 157 -12.04 -17.90 12.92
N GLU A 158 -12.45 -18.12 11.67
CA GLU A 158 -11.90 -19.18 10.84
C GLU A 158 -10.41 -18.96 10.49
N TRP A 159 -9.94 -17.73 10.59
CA TRP A 159 -8.59 -17.31 10.22
C TRP A 159 -7.70 -17.05 11.43
N ASN A 160 -8.17 -17.39 12.64
CA ASN A 160 -7.58 -16.98 13.92
C ASN A 160 -7.41 -15.46 14.04
N GLY A 161 -8.36 -14.71 13.48
CA GLY A 161 -8.32 -13.25 13.43
C GLY A 161 -7.27 -12.69 12.44
N PRO A 162 -6.99 -11.39 12.53
CA PRO A 162 -6.06 -10.70 11.62
C PRO A 162 -4.59 -10.87 12.00
N ASP A 163 -4.30 -11.32 13.22
CA ASP A 163 -2.97 -11.31 13.81
C ASP A 163 -1.95 -12.33 13.25
N PRO A 164 -2.30 -13.52 12.72
CA PRO A 164 -1.31 -14.57 12.46
C PRO A 164 -0.11 -14.14 11.60
N LEU A 165 -0.33 -13.45 10.47
CA LEU A 165 0.78 -13.00 9.62
C LEU A 165 1.48 -11.74 10.13
N TRP A 166 0.80 -10.88 10.89
CA TRP A 166 1.48 -9.78 11.58
C TRP A 166 2.40 -10.30 12.69
N ASN A 167 2.02 -11.37 13.38
CA ASN A 167 2.88 -12.07 14.32
C ASN A 167 4.12 -12.68 13.62
N ASP A 168 3.95 -13.22 12.42
CA ASP A 168 5.07 -13.68 11.60
C ASP A 168 6.00 -12.53 11.20
N CYS A 169 5.45 -11.39 10.75
CA CYS A 169 6.21 -10.18 10.45
C CYS A 169 7.03 -9.70 11.65
N LEU A 170 6.42 -9.64 12.84
CA LEU A 170 7.10 -9.23 14.08
C LEU A 170 8.22 -10.21 14.46
N LYS A 171 8.01 -11.52 14.31
CA LYS A 171 9.07 -12.53 14.54
C LYS A 171 10.24 -12.38 13.56
N GLU A 172 9.99 -12.06 12.30
CA GLU A 172 11.06 -11.80 11.33
C GLU A 172 11.77 -10.47 11.63
N HIS A 173 11.03 -9.44 12.04
CA HIS A 173 11.56 -8.15 12.48
C HIS A 173 12.53 -8.29 13.66
N GLU A 174 12.22 -9.17 14.63
CA GLU A 174 13.10 -9.48 15.77
C GLU A 174 14.45 -10.09 15.36
N LYS A 175 14.47 -10.85 14.25
CA LYS A 175 15.67 -11.49 13.71
C LYS A 175 16.52 -10.51 12.92
N LYS A 176 15.87 -9.73 12.04
CA LYS A 176 16.51 -8.74 11.18
C LYS A 176 15.55 -7.55 11.02
N PRO A 177 15.83 -6.40 11.65
CA PRO A 177 14.89 -5.28 11.68
C PRO A 177 14.48 -4.80 10.30
N PHE A 178 13.19 -4.54 10.13
CA PHE A 178 12.64 -3.78 9.01
C PHE A 178 12.58 -2.29 9.38
N HIS A 179 12.83 -1.41 8.41
CA HIS A 179 12.81 0.04 8.62
C HIS A 179 11.48 0.68 8.22
N ALA A 180 10.67 -0.03 7.42
CA ALA A 180 9.37 0.43 6.97
C ALA A 180 8.41 -0.74 6.69
N VAL A 181 7.13 -0.47 6.82
CA VAL A 181 6.03 -1.32 6.36
C VAL A 181 5.23 -0.55 5.31
N VAL A 182 5.12 -1.11 4.12
CA VAL A 182 4.57 -0.48 2.93
C VAL A 182 3.20 -1.11 2.64
N GLY A 183 2.15 -0.33 2.90
CA GLY A 183 0.77 -0.71 2.64
C GLY A 183 0.34 -0.30 1.23
N GLY A 184 0.01 -1.29 0.41
CA GLY A 184 -0.33 -1.09 -0.99
C GLY A 184 -1.79 -0.76 -1.28
N GLY A 185 -2.62 -0.50 -0.28
CA GLY A 185 -4.08 -0.46 -0.46
C GLY A 185 -4.82 -1.44 0.45
N ASP A 186 -6.09 -1.13 0.73
CA ASP A 186 -6.96 -1.90 1.62
C ASP A 186 -6.32 -2.10 3.00
N GLN A 187 -5.84 -1.01 3.60
CA GLN A 187 -5.30 -1.10 4.97
C GLN A 187 -6.41 -1.38 6.00
N ILE A 188 -7.67 -1.11 5.60
CA ILE A 188 -8.91 -1.29 6.33
C ILE A 188 -10.05 -1.56 5.34
N TYR A 189 -11.12 -2.25 5.77
CA TYR A 189 -12.29 -2.59 4.93
C TYR A 189 -13.54 -1.87 5.42
N CYS A 190 -13.89 -0.77 4.76
CA CYS A 190 -14.97 0.13 5.15
C CYS A 190 -16.35 -0.23 4.55
N ASP A 191 -16.48 -1.35 3.83
CA ASP A 191 -17.70 -1.77 3.13
C ASP A 191 -18.91 -1.99 4.06
N LYS A 192 -18.63 -2.30 5.33
CA LYS A 192 -19.65 -2.51 6.36
C LYS A 192 -20.42 -1.23 6.68
N LEU A 193 -19.97 -0.06 6.24
CA LEU A 193 -20.74 1.19 6.29
C LEU A 193 -22.15 1.03 5.70
N THR A 194 -22.30 0.23 4.64
CA THR A 194 -23.61 -0.07 4.02
C THR A 194 -24.59 -0.82 4.93
N GLY A 195 -24.09 -1.36 6.03
CA GLY A 195 -24.86 -2.02 7.07
C GLY A 195 -25.51 -1.05 8.05
N GLU A 196 -25.02 0.19 8.16
CA GLU A 196 -25.50 1.16 9.14
C GLU A 196 -26.99 1.49 8.92
N PRO A 197 -27.81 1.59 9.99
CA PRO A 197 -29.24 1.87 9.88
C PRO A 197 -29.57 3.14 9.08
N GLU A 198 -28.77 4.19 9.26
CA GLU A 198 -28.95 5.48 8.58
C GLU A 198 -28.67 5.38 7.07
N MET A 199 -27.88 4.40 6.63
CA MET A 199 -27.57 4.14 5.22
C MET A 199 -28.64 3.31 4.51
N LYS A 200 -29.43 2.51 5.24
CA LYS A 200 -30.40 1.56 4.67
C LYS A 200 -31.41 2.18 3.70
N PRO A 201 -32.03 3.34 3.98
CA PRO A 201 -32.97 3.93 3.04
C PRO A 201 -32.37 4.19 1.66
N TRP A 202 -31.08 4.53 1.59
CA TRP A 202 -30.37 4.77 0.35
C TRP A 202 -29.91 3.47 -0.32
N VAL A 203 -29.33 2.55 0.46
CA VAL A 203 -28.82 1.25 -0.04
C VAL A 203 -29.96 0.39 -0.60
N ASP A 204 -31.08 0.31 0.11
CA ASP A 204 -32.21 -0.56 -0.21
C ASP A 204 -33.19 0.07 -1.22
N CYS A 205 -32.88 1.26 -1.75
CA CYS A 205 -33.72 1.93 -2.76
C CYS A 205 -33.61 1.22 -4.13
N GLU A 206 -34.65 0.47 -4.48
CA GLU A 206 -34.70 -0.32 -5.73
C GLU A 206 -34.69 0.51 -7.02
N ASP A 207 -35.24 1.73 -7.01
CA ASP A 207 -35.21 2.64 -8.17
C ASP A 207 -33.86 3.37 -8.23
N PRO A 208 -32.99 3.08 -9.22
CA PRO A 208 -31.67 3.71 -9.31
C PRO A 208 -31.75 5.22 -9.51
N LYS A 209 -32.70 5.71 -10.31
CA LYS A 209 -32.87 7.15 -10.57
C LYS A 209 -33.32 7.90 -9.34
N LYS A 210 -34.17 7.27 -8.52
CA LYS A 210 -34.56 7.81 -7.22
C LYS A 210 -33.36 7.80 -6.26
N ARG A 211 -32.66 6.67 -6.14
CA ARG A 211 -31.50 6.48 -5.27
C ARG A 211 -30.42 7.53 -5.50
N MET A 212 -30.09 7.82 -6.75
CA MET A 212 -29.06 8.80 -7.12
C MET A 212 -29.46 10.25 -6.79
N LYS A 213 -30.75 10.54 -6.66
CA LYS A 213 -31.28 11.87 -6.32
C LYS A 213 -31.57 12.04 -4.83
N MET A 214 -31.40 10.99 -4.02
CA MET A 214 -31.60 11.10 -2.59
C MET A 214 -30.62 12.10 -1.99
N GLU A 215 -31.13 13.00 -1.17
CA GLU A 215 -30.33 14.03 -0.53
C GLU A 215 -29.44 13.45 0.57
N LEU A 216 -28.27 14.07 0.75
CA LEU A 216 -27.38 13.77 1.86
C LEU A 216 -27.94 14.42 3.13
N THR A 217 -28.64 13.63 3.95
CA THR A 217 -29.18 14.09 5.23
C THR A 217 -28.09 14.26 6.28
N GLU A 218 -28.37 15.04 7.32
CA GLU A 218 -27.41 15.23 8.42
C GLU A 218 -27.15 13.91 9.18
N ASP A 219 -28.18 13.08 9.37
CA ASP A 219 -28.04 11.77 10.01
C ASP A 219 -27.07 10.86 9.24
N ILE A 220 -27.13 10.87 7.90
CA ILE A 220 -26.21 10.10 7.06
C ILE A 220 -24.78 10.62 7.21
N LYS A 221 -24.57 11.95 7.22
CA LYS A 221 -23.23 12.53 7.41
C LYS A 221 -22.63 12.16 8.77
N VAL A 222 -23.41 12.31 9.83
CA VAL A 222 -22.99 11.96 11.20
C VAL A 222 -22.70 10.46 11.30
N CYS A 223 -23.52 9.61 10.68
CA CYS A 223 -23.30 8.17 10.59
C CYS A 223 -21.96 7.84 9.91
N MET A 224 -21.67 8.43 8.74
CA MET A 224 -20.41 8.20 8.02
C MET A 224 -19.20 8.64 8.85
N GLU A 225 -19.20 9.85 9.39
CA GLU A 225 -18.09 10.36 10.22
C GLU A 225 -17.87 9.49 11.47
N ARG A 226 -18.96 9.07 12.14
CA ARG A 226 -18.91 8.13 13.29
C ARG A 226 -18.30 6.80 12.89
N TYR A 227 -18.78 6.22 11.80
CA TYR A 227 -18.36 4.90 11.33
C TYR A 227 -16.87 4.90 11.01
N PHE A 228 -16.40 5.80 10.15
CA PHE A 228 -14.99 5.84 9.76
C PHE A 228 -14.08 6.10 10.96
N PHE A 229 -14.43 7.09 11.81
CA PHE A 229 -13.63 7.39 12.99
C PHE A 229 -13.47 6.17 13.92
N HIS A 230 -14.59 5.53 14.31
CA HIS A 230 -14.54 4.37 15.21
C HIS A 230 -13.86 3.17 14.56
N HIS A 231 -14.13 2.92 13.29
CA HIS A 231 -13.55 1.77 12.59
C HIS A 231 -12.03 1.90 12.47
N TYR A 232 -11.51 3.10 12.16
CA TYR A 232 -10.08 3.36 12.19
C TYR A 232 -9.48 3.22 13.59
N CYS A 233 -10.13 3.77 14.62
CA CYS A 233 -9.63 3.63 16.00
C CYS A 233 -9.55 2.16 16.45
N GLU A 234 -10.57 1.36 16.15
CA GLU A 234 -10.60 -0.08 16.46
C GLU A 234 -9.52 -0.83 15.67
N TRP A 235 -9.45 -0.62 14.36
CA TRP A 235 -8.59 -1.42 13.48
C TRP A 235 -7.10 -1.08 13.62
N PHE A 236 -6.75 0.22 13.56
CA PHE A 236 -5.36 0.67 13.72
C PHE A 236 -4.91 0.68 15.19
N GLY A 237 -5.85 0.69 16.13
CA GLY A 237 -5.57 0.57 17.56
C GLY A 237 -5.44 -0.86 18.07
N GLY A 238 -5.80 -1.87 17.26
CA GLY A 238 -5.96 -3.25 17.67
C GLY A 238 -4.88 -4.24 17.20
N GLY A 239 -4.74 -5.31 17.98
CA GLY A 239 -4.04 -6.53 17.57
C GLY A 239 -2.55 -6.38 17.31
N SER A 240 -2.01 -7.30 16.51
CA SER A 240 -0.59 -7.28 16.11
C SER A 240 -0.27 -6.20 15.09
N PHE A 241 -1.27 -5.72 14.35
CA PHE A 241 -1.09 -4.60 13.44
C PHE A 241 -0.73 -3.32 14.19
N SER A 242 -1.48 -2.97 15.26
CA SER A 242 -1.16 -1.79 16.07
C SER A 242 0.24 -1.87 16.70
N ARG A 243 0.66 -3.07 17.15
CA ARG A 243 2.01 -3.30 17.67
C ARG A 243 3.09 -3.13 16.60
N THR A 244 2.79 -3.53 15.37
CA THR A 244 3.70 -3.39 14.23
C THR A 244 3.90 -1.93 13.89
N ILE A 245 2.83 -1.15 13.71
CA ILE A 245 2.92 0.24 13.27
C ILE A 245 3.40 1.20 14.37
N ALA A 246 3.46 0.75 15.62
CA ALA A 246 4.16 1.44 16.71
C ALA A 246 5.70 1.28 16.65
N GLN A 247 6.22 0.30 15.89
CA GLN A 247 7.64 -0.05 15.87
C GLN A 247 8.26 -0.08 14.46
N VAL A 248 7.43 -0.21 13.43
CA VAL A 248 7.83 -0.22 12.03
C VAL A 248 7.04 0.90 11.32
N PRO A 249 7.69 2.01 10.95
CA PRO A 249 7.02 3.14 10.31
C PRO A 249 6.28 2.77 9.02
N MET A 250 5.02 3.20 8.92
CA MET A 250 4.18 2.97 7.74
C MET A 250 4.55 3.89 6.57
N VAL A 251 4.34 3.39 5.35
CA VAL A 251 4.29 4.15 4.10
C VAL A 251 3.15 3.57 3.26
N ASN A 252 1.97 4.19 3.32
CA ASN A 252 0.75 3.60 2.75
C ASN A 252 0.24 4.37 1.53
N MET A 253 -0.44 3.68 0.63
CA MET A 253 -1.30 4.24 -0.41
C MET A 253 -2.69 3.61 -0.29
N LEU A 254 -3.77 4.40 -0.47
CA LEU A 254 -5.12 3.87 -0.40
C LEU A 254 -5.48 3.00 -1.60
N ASP A 255 -6.46 2.12 -1.41
CA ASP A 255 -7.25 1.52 -2.48
C ASP A 255 -8.76 1.67 -2.19
N ASP A 256 -9.64 0.92 -2.86
CA ASP A 256 -11.08 1.14 -2.74
C ASP A 256 -11.66 0.70 -1.40
N HIS A 257 -11.27 -0.42 -0.80
CA HIS A 257 -11.88 -0.84 0.47
C HIS A 257 -11.54 0.08 1.64
N ASP A 258 -10.53 0.95 1.53
CA ASP A 258 -10.31 2.07 2.47
C ASP A 258 -11.50 3.08 2.45
N LEU A 259 -12.33 3.04 1.42
CA LEU A 259 -13.53 3.84 1.20
C LEU A 259 -14.76 2.93 1.14
N ILE A 260 -14.94 2.26 0.00
CA ILE A 260 -15.92 1.25 -0.33
C ILE A 260 -15.51 0.56 -1.64
N ASP A 261 -15.75 -0.75 -1.73
CA ASP A 261 -15.50 -1.59 -2.91
C ASP A 261 -15.82 -0.87 -4.24
N GLY A 262 -14.85 -0.84 -5.15
CA GLY A 262 -14.98 -0.31 -6.50
C GLY A 262 -15.04 1.22 -6.60
N PHE A 263 -14.76 1.99 -5.54
CA PHE A 263 -14.83 3.45 -5.60
C PHE A 263 -13.97 4.03 -6.75
N GLY A 264 -14.59 4.77 -7.66
CA GLY A 264 -13.97 5.30 -8.88
C GLY A 264 -14.26 4.49 -10.15
N THR A 265 -14.76 3.26 -10.01
CA THR A 265 -15.06 2.32 -11.11
C THR A 265 -16.55 2.33 -11.50
N TYR A 266 -17.38 3.11 -10.80
CA TYR A 266 -18.79 3.31 -11.12
C TYR A 266 -19.03 4.46 -12.12
N PRO A 267 -20.17 4.47 -12.84
CA PRO A 267 -20.57 5.59 -13.68
C PRO A 267 -20.64 6.94 -12.94
N ASP A 268 -20.33 8.03 -13.65
CA ASP A 268 -20.22 9.38 -13.08
C ASP A 268 -21.49 9.80 -12.31
N ASP A 269 -22.67 9.39 -12.77
CA ASP A 269 -23.95 9.73 -12.15
C ASP A 269 -24.16 9.09 -10.76
N LEU A 270 -23.59 7.90 -10.51
CA LEU A 270 -23.50 7.29 -9.18
C LEU A 270 -22.36 7.92 -8.36
N MET A 271 -21.20 8.14 -8.96
CA MET A 271 -20.05 8.76 -8.27
C MET A 271 -20.34 10.17 -7.76
N GLU A 272 -21.21 10.90 -8.45
CA GLU A 272 -21.67 12.25 -8.12
C GLU A 272 -22.93 12.27 -7.23
N ALA A 273 -23.59 11.13 -7.01
CA ALA A 273 -24.79 11.06 -6.18
C ALA A 273 -24.49 11.57 -4.76
N PRO A 274 -25.34 12.42 -4.13
CA PRO A 274 -24.99 13.11 -2.88
C PRO A 274 -24.51 12.20 -1.75
N VAL A 275 -25.15 11.04 -1.57
CA VAL A 275 -24.77 10.06 -0.55
C VAL A 275 -23.47 9.34 -0.93
N PHE A 276 -23.36 8.79 -2.14
CA PHE A 276 -22.19 8.00 -2.55
C PHE A 276 -20.93 8.86 -2.68
N ASN A 277 -21.05 10.07 -3.22
CA ASN A 277 -19.94 11.02 -3.28
C ASN A 277 -19.39 11.34 -1.88
N ASN A 278 -20.28 11.48 -0.89
CA ASN A 278 -19.89 11.78 0.48
C ASN A 278 -19.15 10.61 1.17
N VAL A 279 -19.44 9.35 0.79
CA VAL A 279 -18.64 8.19 1.25
C VAL A 279 -17.18 8.39 0.90
N GLY A 280 -16.87 8.73 -0.36
CA GLY A 280 -15.51 9.00 -0.81
C GLY A 280 -14.88 10.19 -0.08
N ARG A 281 -15.61 11.29 0.09
CA ARG A 281 -15.08 12.48 0.79
C ARG A 281 -14.69 12.19 2.24
N VAL A 282 -15.57 11.52 2.99
CA VAL A 282 -15.30 11.17 4.39
C VAL A 282 -14.21 10.10 4.47
N GLY A 283 -14.23 9.10 3.59
CA GLY A 283 -13.19 8.06 3.55
C GLY A 283 -11.79 8.63 3.28
N PHE A 284 -11.63 9.50 2.27
CA PHE A 284 -10.35 10.16 1.98
C PHE A 284 -9.86 11.02 3.15
N LYS A 285 -10.77 11.74 3.81
CA LYS A 285 -10.46 12.52 5.02
C LYS A 285 -9.83 11.63 6.10
N PHE A 286 -10.45 10.49 6.42
CA PHE A 286 -9.92 9.60 7.45
C PHE A 286 -8.67 8.83 7.00
N TYR A 287 -8.54 8.50 5.71
CA TYR A 287 -7.29 8.01 5.13
C TYR A 287 -6.14 9.00 5.34
N TYR A 288 -6.33 10.29 5.01
CA TYR A 288 -5.29 11.30 5.23
C TYR A 288 -4.93 11.44 6.70
N LEU A 289 -5.91 11.45 7.60
CA LEU A 289 -5.69 11.58 9.03
C LEU A 289 -4.96 10.38 9.64
N PHE A 290 -5.44 9.15 9.42
CA PHE A 290 -4.94 7.95 10.08
C PHE A 290 -3.77 7.28 9.37
N GLN A 291 -3.66 7.40 8.04
CA GLN A 291 -2.61 6.73 7.28
C GLN A 291 -1.51 7.69 6.81
N GLN A 292 -1.85 8.93 6.48
CA GLN A 292 -0.87 9.93 6.04
C GLN A 292 -0.44 10.91 7.13
N PHE A 293 -1.17 10.99 8.24
CA PHE A 293 -1.01 11.99 9.30
C PHE A 293 -1.05 13.43 8.75
N ILE A 294 -1.90 13.65 7.74
CA ILE A 294 -2.09 14.93 7.06
C ILE A 294 -3.52 15.40 7.33
N ASN A 295 -3.66 16.68 7.64
CA ASN A 295 -4.91 17.40 7.43
C ASN A 295 -4.64 18.52 6.42
N PRO A 296 -5.16 18.46 5.18
CA PRO A 296 -4.89 19.48 4.16
C PRO A 296 -5.30 20.90 4.58
N ASP A 297 -6.26 21.07 5.48
CA ASP A 297 -6.67 22.38 5.99
C ASP A 297 -5.63 22.98 6.97
N VAL A 298 -4.81 22.12 7.59
CA VAL A 298 -3.72 22.51 8.52
C VAL A 298 -2.38 22.57 7.80
N ASP A 299 -2.12 21.60 6.93
CA ASP A 299 -0.82 21.37 6.28
C ASP A 299 -0.70 22.06 4.92
N GLY A 300 -1.82 22.48 4.33
CA GLY A 300 -1.90 23.08 3.01
C GLY A 300 -1.82 22.05 1.88
N ILE A 301 -1.91 22.55 0.64
CA ILE A 301 -1.94 21.74 -0.59
C ILE A 301 -0.87 22.17 -1.61
N SER A 302 0.23 22.76 -1.14
CA SER A 302 1.31 23.21 -2.02
C SER A 302 2.31 22.08 -2.32
N ASP A 303 2.60 21.85 -3.60
CA ASP A 303 3.66 20.95 -4.08
C ASP A 303 5.05 21.62 -4.12
N GLU A 304 5.15 22.89 -3.69
CA GLU A 304 6.42 23.61 -3.69
C GLU A 304 7.37 23.05 -2.61
N PRO A 305 8.67 22.84 -2.93
CA PRO A 305 9.65 22.37 -1.96
C PRO A 305 9.66 23.21 -0.68
N GLY A 306 9.56 22.54 0.47
CA GLY A 306 9.57 23.17 1.79
C GLY A 306 8.28 23.88 2.21
N LYS A 307 7.22 23.86 1.40
CA LYS A 307 5.92 24.45 1.75
C LYS A 307 4.95 23.48 2.44
N HIS A 308 5.20 22.18 2.34
CA HIS A 308 4.40 21.13 2.96
C HIS A 308 5.23 20.37 4.00
N PRO A 309 4.68 19.98 5.17
CA PRO A 309 5.43 19.31 6.23
C PRO A 309 5.89 17.88 5.87
N VAL A 310 5.14 17.21 4.99
CA VAL A 310 5.52 15.95 4.36
C VAL A 310 6.30 16.26 3.09
N LYS A 311 7.58 15.88 3.07
CA LYS A 311 8.54 16.28 2.04
C LYS A 311 8.50 15.41 0.79
N SER A 312 8.10 14.16 0.93
CA SER A 312 7.95 13.19 -0.18
C SER A 312 6.75 13.44 -1.08
N ILE A 313 5.80 14.28 -0.65
CA ILE A 313 4.50 14.45 -1.33
C ILE A 313 4.66 15.05 -2.73
N ILE A 314 3.76 14.63 -3.62
CA ILE A 314 3.56 15.12 -4.98
C ILE A 314 2.07 15.43 -5.12
N ILE A 315 1.72 16.72 -5.13
CA ILE A 315 0.33 17.15 -5.21
C ILE A 315 -0.06 17.35 -6.68
N GLY A 316 -0.98 16.52 -7.14
CA GLY A 316 -1.43 16.40 -8.52
C GLY A 316 -2.48 17.44 -8.93
N ARG A 317 -3.42 17.01 -9.75
CA ARG A 317 -4.62 17.75 -10.13
C ARG A 317 -5.67 17.63 -9.02
N GLN A 318 -6.65 18.53 -9.03
CA GLN A 318 -7.88 18.37 -8.26
C GLN A 318 -8.53 17.01 -8.55
N ALA A 319 -8.93 16.31 -7.50
CA ALA A 319 -9.59 15.02 -7.59
C ALA A 319 -10.90 15.06 -8.40
N ALA A 320 -11.32 13.90 -8.90
CA ALA A 320 -12.53 13.76 -9.71
C ALA A 320 -13.80 13.91 -8.88
N TYR A 321 -13.85 13.24 -7.73
CA TYR A 321 -15.06 13.13 -6.89
C TYR A 321 -14.83 13.54 -5.44
N VAL A 322 -13.57 13.61 -4.99
CA VAL A 322 -13.23 13.91 -3.59
C VAL A 322 -12.76 15.34 -3.40
N GLN A 323 -12.69 15.78 -2.14
CA GLN A 323 -12.54 17.19 -1.77
C GLN A 323 -11.13 17.74 -2.06
N TYR A 324 -10.11 16.93 -1.84
CA TYR A 324 -8.70 17.34 -1.93
C TYR A 324 -8.03 16.80 -3.20
N PRO A 325 -6.95 17.43 -3.68
CA PRO A 325 -6.25 16.98 -4.87
C PRO A 325 -5.61 15.60 -4.69
N HIS A 326 -5.25 14.99 -5.81
CA HIS A 326 -4.40 13.80 -5.88
C HIS A 326 -3.11 13.97 -5.08
N MET A 327 -2.75 12.96 -4.27
CA MET A 327 -1.54 12.99 -3.44
C MET A 327 -0.73 11.70 -3.61
N SER A 328 0.34 11.78 -4.39
CA SER A 328 1.34 10.72 -4.54
C SER A 328 2.58 11.02 -3.70
N PHE A 329 3.47 10.05 -3.54
CA PHE A 329 4.69 10.22 -2.73
C PHE A 329 5.89 9.60 -3.43
N LEU A 330 7.03 10.30 -3.43
CA LEU A 330 8.33 9.74 -3.81
C LEU A 330 9.24 9.76 -2.58
N THR A 331 9.47 8.59 -2.01
CA THR A 331 10.15 8.41 -0.73
C THR A 331 11.50 7.73 -0.91
N TYR A 332 12.52 8.28 -0.23
CA TYR A 332 13.86 7.70 -0.18
C TYR A 332 13.86 6.37 0.59
N PHE A 333 14.36 5.29 -0.01
CA PHE A 333 14.46 3.96 0.62
C PHE A 333 15.92 3.49 0.70
N GLY A 334 16.88 4.41 0.60
CA GLY A 334 18.31 4.11 0.65
C GLY A 334 19.08 4.69 -0.52
N PRO A 335 20.42 4.57 -0.49
CA PRO A 335 21.27 5.14 -1.53
C PRO A 335 21.01 4.53 -2.91
N LYS A 336 20.46 3.31 -2.97
CA LYS A 336 20.21 2.55 -4.20
C LYS A 336 18.72 2.39 -4.52
N GLN A 337 17.80 2.80 -3.63
CA GLN A 337 16.36 2.54 -3.76
C GLN A 337 15.51 3.80 -3.58
N GLN A 338 14.48 3.93 -4.42
CA GLN A 338 13.40 4.92 -4.27
C GLN A 338 12.05 4.21 -4.40
N LEU A 339 11.07 4.61 -3.58
CA LEU A 339 9.70 4.11 -3.64
C LEU A 339 8.77 5.22 -4.12
N LEU A 340 8.07 4.98 -5.23
CA LEU A 340 7.03 5.85 -5.76
C LEU A 340 5.66 5.25 -5.45
N LEU A 341 4.85 5.94 -4.66
CA LEU A 341 3.46 5.58 -4.38
C LEU A 341 2.55 6.43 -5.25
N ILE A 342 1.76 5.81 -6.14
CA ILE A 342 0.84 6.51 -7.03
C ILE A 342 -0.59 6.35 -6.51
N ASP A 343 -1.23 7.48 -6.20
CA ASP A 343 -2.66 7.55 -5.89
C ASP A 343 -3.47 7.22 -7.15
N CYS A 344 -4.14 6.07 -7.13
CA CYS A 344 -4.93 5.59 -8.26
C CYS A 344 -6.44 5.73 -8.03
N ARG A 345 -6.87 6.44 -6.97
CA ARG A 345 -8.28 6.55 -6.57
C ARG A 345 -8.81 7.98 -6.64
N ALA A 346 -8.01 9.00 -6.31
CA ALA A 346 -8.51 10.38 -6.23
C ALA A 346 -9.06 10.90 -7.57
N GLU A 347 -8.41 10.53 -8.68
CA GLU A 347 -8.77 10.98 -10.04
C GLU A 347 -9.48 9.91 -10.87
N ARG A 348 -9.76 8.76 -10.27
CA ARG A 348 -10.27 7.59 -10.97
C ARG A 348 -11.70 7.80 -11.46
N LYS A 349 -11.91 7.39 -12.71
CA LYS A 349 -13.17 7.24 -13.44
C LYS A 349 -13.10 5.94 -14.24
N VAL A 350 -14.24 5.50 -14.78
CA VAL A 350 -14.34 4.31 -15.66
C VAL A 350 -13.29 4.29 -16.79
N HIS A 351 -12.90 5.44 -17.34
CA HIS A 351 -11.97 5.51 -18.49
C HIS A 351 -10.65 6.26 -18.19
N GLN A 352 -10.36 6.55 -16.92
CA GLN A 352 -9.15 7.26 -16.51
C GLN A 352 -8.80 6.89 -15.07
N ILE A 353 -7.57 6.45 -14.79
CA ILE A 353 -7.11 6.21 -13.42
C ILE A 353 -6.44 7.47 -12.86
N CYS A 354 -5.47 8.01 -13.59
CA CYS A 354 -4.76 9.24 -13.26
C CYS A 354 -4.80 10.21 -14.45
N SER A 355 -4.87 11.50 -14.16
CA SER A 355 -4.79 12.53 -15.18
C SER A 355 -3.36 12.69 -15.69
N LYS A 356 -3.25 13.19 -16.93
CA LYS A 356 -1.96 13.53 -17.53
C LYS A 356 -1.18 14.56 -16.72
N GLU A 357 -1.87 15.49 -16.05
CA GLU A 357 -1.25 16.53 -15.22
C GLU A 357 -0.55 15.92 -14.01
N SER A 358 -1.22 15.02 -13.29
CA SER A 358 -0.65 14.32 -12.13
C SER A 358 0.51 13.42 -12.54
N TYR A 359 0.39 12.68 -13.64
CA TYR A 359 1.52 11.93 -14.19
C TYR A 359 2.71 12.81 -14.54
N GLN A 360 2.48 13.98 -15.14
CA GLN A 360 3.56 14.89 -15.49
C GLN A 360 4.33 15.33 -14.24
N LYS A 361 3.62 15.76 -13.18
CA LYS A 361 4.25 16.13 -11.91
C LYS A 361 5.03 14.97 -11.28
N ILE A 362 4.44 13.76 -11.29
CA ILE A 362 5.08 12.54 -10.80
C ILE A 362 6.39 12.28 -11.56
N PHE A 363 6.35 12.23 -12.89
CA PHE A 363 7.53 11.93 -13.69
C PHE A 363 8.59 13.03 -13.62
N ASP A 364 8.19 14.30 -13.49
CA ASP A 364 9.12 15.40 -13.26
C ASP A 364 9.83 15.29 -11.91
N ARG A 365 9.15 14.78 -10.87
CA ARG A 365 9.78 14.47 -9.58
C ARG A 365 10.73 13.29 -9.69
N VAL A 366 10.31 12.19 -10.33
CA VAL A 366 11.15 11.00 -10.55
C VAL A 366 12.42 11.33 -11.34
N ARG A 367 12.34 12.19 -12.36
CA ARG A 367 13.54 12.61 -13.12
C ARG A 367 14.54 13.42 -12.28
N LYS A 368 14.12 14.00 -11.15
CA LYS A 368 14.97 14.72 -10.20
C LYS A 368 15.56 13.83 -9.09
N MET A 369 15.32 12.53 -9.12
CA MET A 369 15.97 11.59 -8.18
C MET A 369 17.50 11.77 -8.17
N PRO A 370 18.14 11.57 -7.00
CA PRO A 370 19.58 11.69 -6.87
C PRO A 370 20.31 10.68 -7.77
N GLN A 371 21.58 10.98 -8.06
CA GLN A 371 22.45 10.04 -8.75
C GLN A 371 22.73 8.82 -7.86
N GLY A 372 23.03 7.67 -8.48
CA GLY A 372 23.40 6.44 -7.77
C GLY A 372 22.24 5.54 -7.39
N VAL A 373 20.98 6.00 -7.54
CA VAL A 373 19.79 5.14 -7.44
C VAL A 373 19.87 4.06 -8.50
N GLU A 374 19.64 2.80 -8.11
CA GLU A 374 19.66 1.65 -9.00
C GLU A 374 18.26 1.06 -9.19
N HIS A 375 17.39 1.18 -8.18
CA HIS A 375 16.04 0.60 -8.18
C HIS A 375 14.98 1.67 -7.91
N LEU A 376 13.99 1.73 -8.80
CA LEU A 376 12.75 2.48 -8.60
C LEU A 376 11.60 1.50 -8.44
N VAL A 377 11.06 1.38 -7.23
CA VAL A 377 9.88 0.56 -6.95
C VAL A 377 8.65 1.44 -7.03
N ILE A 378 7.62 0.98 -7.75
CA ILE A 378 6.36 1.70 -7.95
C ILE A 378 5.24 0.92 -7.27
N LEU A 379 4.60 1.53 -6.29
CA LEU A 379 3.47 0.97 -5.57
C LEU A 379 2.16 1.40 -6.23
N LEU A 380 1.32 0.42 -6.54
CA LEU A 380 -0.03 0.59 -7.10
C LEU A 380 -1.00 -0.26 -6.27
N GLY A 381 -2.24 0.21 -6.07
CA GLY A 381 -3.33 -0.57 -5.46
C GLY A 381 -3.50 -1.94 -6.11
N VAL A 382 -3.70 -1.89 -7.43
CA VAL A 382 -4.09 -3.04 -8.22
C VAL A 382 -2.95 -3.51 -9.14
N PRO A 383 -2.81 -4.82 -9.42
CA PRO A 383 -1.71 -5.34 -10.23
C PRO A 383 -1.67 -4.85 -11.68
N LEU A 384 -0.52 -4.31 -12.08
CA LEU A 384 -0.29 -3.86 -13.45
C LEU A 384 -0.15 -5.04 -14.44
N ALA A 385 0.37 -6.19 -14.00
CA ALA A 385 0.52 -7.40 -14.81
C ALA A 385 -0.12 -8.60 -14.09
N TYR A 386 -1.26 -9.06 -14.61
CA TYR A 386 -2.05 -10.14 -14.02
C TYR A 386 -2.77 -10.94 -15.12
N PRO A 387 -3.14 -12.22 -14.88
CA PRO A 387 -3.85 -13.01 -15.86
C PRO A 387 -5.17 -12.36 -16.30
N ARG A 388 -5.34 -12.18 -17.61
CA ARG A 388 -6.52 -11.51 -18.15
C ARG A 388 -7.72 -12.42 -18.20
N MET A 389 -8.82 -11.97 -17.60
CA MET A 389 -10.06 -12.71 -17.48
C MET A 389 -11.16 -12.21 -18.43
N VAL A 390 -10.80 -11.61 -19.57
CA VAL A 390 -11.74 -11.07 -20.59
C VAL A 390 -12.77 -12.12 -21.09
N PHE A 391 -12.43 -13.42 -21.05
CA PHE A 391 -13.40 -14.48 -21.36
C PHE A 391 -14.38 -14.76 -20.20
N LEU A 392 -13.93 -14.55 -18.96
CA LEU A 392 -14.71 -14.72 -17.75
C LEU A 392 -15.76 -13.61 -17.61
N GLU A 393 -15.44 -12.36 -17.98
CA GLU A 393 -16.43 -11.27 -18.06
C GLU A 393 -17.64 -11.68 -18.91
N ARG A 394 -17.39 -12.37 -20.04
CA ARG A 394 -18.44 -12.85 -20.95
C ARG A 394 -19.20 -14.08 -20.45
N THR A 395 -18.58 -14.92 -19.61
CA THR A 395 -19.26 -16.10 -19.03
C THR A 395 -19.93 -15.81 -17.69
N LEU A 396 -19.46 -14.84 -16.91
CA LEU A 396 -20.04 -14.39 -15.64
C LEU A 396 -21.12 -13.32 -15.82
N SER A 397 -21.07 -12.52 -16.89
CA SER A 397 -22.15 -11.56 -17.23
C SER A 397 -23.48 -12.24 -17.55
N SER A 398 -23.47 -13.55 -17.84
CA SER A 398 -24.68 -14.36 -17.89
C SER A 398 -25.05 -14.83 -16.47
N SER A 399 -26.07 -14.20 -15.88
CA SER A 399 -26.63 -14.59 -14.57
C SER A 399 -27.14 -16.04 -14.51
N PHE A 400 -27.25 -16.72 -15.66
CA PHE A 400 -27.66 -18.12 -15.80
C PHE A 400 -26.49 -19.12 -15.89
N ASN A 401 -25.24 -18.69 -15.66
CA ASN A 401 -24.11 -19.62 -15.65
C ASN A 401 -24.16 -20.51 -14.39
N PRO A 402 -24.06 -21.85 -14.52
CA PRO A 402 -24.14 -22.77 -13.39
C PRO A 402 -23.08 -22.53 -12.30
N ILE A 403 -21.91 -21.98 -12.64
CA ILE A 403 -20.88 -21.60 -11.65
C ILE A 403 -21.32 -20.37 -10.84
N VAL A 404 -21.95 -19.38 -11.48
CA VAL A 404 -22.48 -18.18 -10.82
C VAL A 404 -23.69 -18.52 -9.95
N LEU A 405 -24.58 -19.39 -10.43
CA LEU A 405 -25.72 -19.90 -9.67
C LEU A 405 -25.27 -20.69 -8.43
N LEU A 406 -24.26 -21.55 -8.57
CA LEU A 406 -23.69 -22.30 -7.45
C LEU A 406 -22.98 -21.37 -6.45
N ALA A 407 -22.21 -20.39 -6.92
CA ALA A 407 -21.54 -19.42 -6.06
C ALA A 407 -22.54 -18.52 -5.31
N LYS A 408 -23.61 -18.04 -5.98
CA LYS A 408 -24.71 -17.30 -5.36
C LYS A 408 -25.48 -18.12 -4.33
N GLY A 409 -25.63 -19.42 -4.56
CA GLY A 409 -26.31 -20.33 -3.62
C GLY A 409 -25.47 -20.67 -2.37
N LEU A 410 -24.14 -20.60 -2.47
CA LEU A 410 -23.22 -20.93 -1.39
C LEU A 410 -22.70 -19.70 -0.62
N SER A 411 -22.64 -18.53 -1.26
CA SER A 411 -22.26 -17.27 -0.62
C SER A 411 -23.20 -16.13 -1.08
N PRO A 412 -24.14 -15.70 -0.24
CA PRO A 412 -25.01 -14.55 -0.50
C PRO A 412 -24.25 -13.22 -0.70
N GLY A 413 -22.93 -13.18 -0.42
CA GLY A 413 -22.06 -12.03 -0.62
C GLY A 413 -21.49 -11.87 -2.03
N PHE A 414 -21.71 -12.83 -2.93
CA PHE A 414 -21.09 -12.88 -4.26
C PHE A 414 -21.63 -11.85 -5.29
N THR A 415 -22.35 -10.81 -4.84
CA THR A 415 -22.85 -9.73 -5.69
C THR A 415 -22.65 -8.37 -5.04
N ASN A 416 -22.08 -7.42 -5.77
CA ASN A 416 -21.90 -6.04 -5.33
C ASN A 416 -23.27 -5.37 -5.11
N LYS A 417 -23.42 -4.73 -3.94
CA LYS A 417 -24.69 -4.16 -3.46
C LYS A 417 -25.11 -2.90 -4.21
N PHE A 418 -24.24 -2.28 -4.99
CA PHE A 418 -24.51 -1.02 -5.69
C PHE A 418 -25.04 -1.19 -7.09
N ASN A 419 -24.54 -2.17 -7.84
CA ASN A 419 -24.92 -2.40 -9.23
C ASN A 419 -25.51 -3.80 -9.49
N GLY A 420 -25.53 -4.69 -8.49
CA GLY A 420 -26.03 -6.06 -8.60
C GLY A 420 -25.17 -7.01 -9.44
N GLN A 421 -23.97 -6.57 -9.85
CA GLN A 421 -22.99 -7.40 -10.55
C GLN A 421 -22.34 -8.39 -9.56
N VAL A 422 -21.71 -9.42 -10.10
CA VAL A 422 -20.90 -10.33 -9.26
C VAL A 422 -19.70 -9.54 -8.73
N GLU A 423 -19.34 -9.68 -7.46
CA GLU A 423 -18.15 -9.03 -6.85
C GLU A 423 -16.90 -9.24 -7.73
N LEU A 424 -16.67 -10.49 -8.13
CA LEU A 424 -15.63 -10.88 -9.09
C LEU A 424 -15.70 -10.17 -10.46
N LEU A 425 -16.85 -9.66 -10.91
CA LEU A 425 -16.99 -8.90 -12.16
C LEU A 425 -16.63 -7.42 -11.99
N ASP A 426 -16.86 -6.86 -10.80
CA ASP A 426 -16.46 -5.49 -10.48
C ASP A 426 -14.94 -5.41 -10.24
N ASP A 427 -14.35 -6.38 -9.53
CA ASP A 427 -12.89 -6.55 -9.41
C ASP A 427 -12.21 -6.58 -10.79
N LEU A 428 -12.86 -7.27 -11.75
CA LEU A 428 -12.35 -7.39 -13.11
C LEU A 428 -12.31 -6.08 -13.88
N ASN A 429 -13.25 -5.17 -13.61
CA ASN A 429 -13.27 -3.85 -14.23
C ASN A 429 -12.31 -2.89 -13.54
N ASP A 430 -12.03 -3.11 -12.25
CA ASP A 430 -11.10 -2.31 -11.45
C ASP A 430 -9.63 -2.52 -11.85
N HIS A 431 -9.32 -3.72 -12.35
CA HIS A 431 -7.99 -4.10 -12.83
C HIS A 431 -7.41 -3.20 -13.94
N TRP A 432 -6.11 -2.96 -13.87
CA TRP A 432 -5.34 -2.33 -14.97
C TRP A 432 -5.45 -3.08 -16.30
N CYS A 433 -5.71 -4.39 -16.24
CA CYS A 433 -5.86 -5.26 -17.40
C CYS A 433 -7.25 -5.20 -18.04
N ALA A 434 -8.22 -4.51 -17.41
CA ALA A 434 -9.55 -4.29 -17.94
C ALA A 434 -9.50 -3.49 -19.25
N VAL A 435 -10.53 -3.67 -20.09
CA VAL A 435 -10.61 -2.99 -21.39
C VAL A 435 -10.51 -1.46 -21.27
N PRO A 436 -11.19 -0.78 -20.33
CA PRO A 436 -11.13 0.67 -20.21
C PRO A 436 -9.74 1.21 -19.84
N HIS A 437 -9.01 0.49 -18.99
CA HIS A 437 -7.73 0.93 -18.42
C HIS A 437 -6.52 0.57 -19.29
N LYS A 438 -6.68 -0.37 -20.22
CA LYS A 438 -5.58 -0.93 -21.00
C LYS A 438 -4.74 0.10 -21.76
N ARG A 439 -5.36 1.18 -22.25
CA ARG A 439 -4.62 2.26 -22.95
C ARG A 439 -3.69 2.99 -21.99
N GLU A 440 -4.21 3.40 -20.85
CA GLU A 440 -3.46 4.11 -19.81
C GLU A 440 -2.39 3.22 -19.19
N ARG A 441 -2.74 1.96 -18.87
CA ARG A 441 -1.79 0.92 -18.46
C ARG A 441 -0.59 0.81 -19.39
N ASN A 442 -0.86 0.58 -20.67
CA ASN A 442 0.21 0.39 -21.66
C ASN A 442 1.06 1.66 -21.79
N TRP A 443 0.43 2.83 -21.77
CA TRP A 443 1.11 4.11 -21.78
C TRP A 443 2.02 4.26 -20.54
N LEU A 444 1.54 3.91 -19.34
CA LEU A 444 2.33 3.96 -18.11
C LEU A 444 3.56 3.05 -18.23
N VAL A 445 3.38 1.80 -18.68
CA VAL A 445 4.50 0.86 -18.91
C VAL A 445 5.55 1.45 -19.85
N GLU A 446 5.13 2.06 -20.98
CA GLU A 446 6.06 2.75 -21.89
C GLU A 446 6.83 3.88 -21.21
N ARG A 447 6.13 4.77 -20.48
CA ARG A 447 6.77 5.91 -19.82
C ARG A 447 7.77 5.46 -18.75
N ILE A 448 7.48 4.38 -18.03
CA ILE A 448 8.41 3.80 -17.04
C ILE A 448 9.61 3.14 -17.73
N GLN A 449 9.45 2.51 -18.90
CA GLN A 449 10.58 1.99 -19.69
C GLN A 449 11.49 3.12 -20.17
N GLU A 450 10.91 4.26 -20.58
CA GLU A 450 11.67 5.47 -20.92
C GLU A 450 12.44 6.01 -19.71
N ILE A 451 11.80 6.12 -18.55
CA ILE A 451 12.46 6.56 -17.30
C ILE A 451 13.58 5.60 -16.90
N SER A 452 13.35 4.28 -16.97
CA SER A 452 14.36 3.28 -16.69
C SER A 452 15.62 3.53 -17.51
N LEU A 453 15.45 3.72 -18.82
CA LEU A 453 16.57 3.98 -19.74
C LEU A 453 17.22 5.35 -19.50
N GLU A 454 16.42 6.41 -19.34
CA GLU A 454 16.87 7.80 -19.16
C GLU A 454 17.68 7.96 -17.86
N LYS A 455 17.18 7.39 -16.77
CA LYS A 455 17.75 7.52 -15.42
C LYS A 455 18.69 6.38 -15.05
N HIS A 456 18.83 5.39 -15.92
CA HIS A 456 19.63 4.18 -15.69
C HIS A 456 19.24 3.48 -14.39
N VAL A 457 17.94 3.23 -14.22
CA VAL A 457 17.36 2.55 -13.05
C VAL A 457 16.59 1.32 -13.48
N ARG A 458 16.62 0.27 -12.66
CA ARG A 458 15.72 -0.88 -12.75
C ARG A 458 14.38 -0.51 -12.11
N SER A 459 13.31 -0.48 -12.91
CA SER A 459 11.96 -0.33 -12.37
C SER A 459 11.31 -1.67 -12.02
N SER A 460 10.63 -1.71 -10.88
CA SER A 460 9.76 -2.80 -10.45
C SER A 460 8.44 -2.24 -9.92
N PHE A 461 7.38 -3.04 -9.96
CA PHE A 461 6.09 -2.72 -9.37
C PHE A 461 5.83 -3.65 -8.18
N ILE A 462 5.15 -3.14 -7.17
CA ILE A 462 4.54 -3.94 -6.10
C ILE A 462 3.07 -3.52 -5.96
N SER A 463 2.18 -4.48 -5.77
CA SER A 463 0.73 -4.25 -5.78
C SER A 463 -0.06 -5.29 -4.98
N GLY A 464 -1.33 -4.98 -4.71
CA GLY A 464 -2.22 -5.73 -3.83
C GLY A 464 -3.53 -6.20 -4.47
N ASP A 465 -4.64 -6.00 -3.74
CA ASP A 465 -6.04 -6.14 -4.16
C ASP A 465 -6.55 -7.58 -4.41
N VAL A 466 -5.83 -8.39 -5.20
CA VAL A 466 -6.36 -9.64 -5.77
C VAL A 466 -6.42 -10.86 -4.82
N HIS A 467 -6.12 -10.68 -3.54
CA HIS A 467 -6.08 -11.69 -2.47
C HIS A 467 -5.24 -12.96 -2.79
N ALA A 468 -4.30 -12.83 -3.74
CA ALA A 468 -3.34 -13.87 -4.12
C ALA A 468 -1.96 -13.25 -4.36
N CYS A 469 -0.93 -14.09 -4.44
CA CYS A 469 0.43 -13.62 -4.76
C CYS A 469 1.01 -14.29 -6.00
N GLY A 470 2.00 -13.61 -6.58
CA GLY A 470 2.68 -14.01 -7.80
C GLY A 470 3.49 -12.86 -8.37
N VAL A 471 4.10 -13.08 -9.54
CA VAL A 471 4.99 -12.07 -10.14
C VAL A 471 4.72 -11.98 -11.64
N GLY A 472 4.17 -10.84 -12.06
CA GLY A 472 4.14 -10.44 -13.45
C GLY A 472 5.50 -9.96 -13.93
N LEU A 473 5.75 -10.04 -15.23
CA LEU A 473 7.03 -9.65 -15.82
C LEU A 473 6.86 -9.02 -17.19
N PHE A 474 7.41 -7.82 -17.34
CA PHE A 474 7.65 -7.17 -18.62
C PHE A 474 9.11 -7.33 -19.02
N PHE A 475 9.40 -7.52 -20.30
CA PHE A 475 10.77 -7.65 -20.82
C PHE A 475 10.82 -7.48 -22.34
N GLY A 476 11.98 -7.17 -22.91
CA GLY A 476 12.18 -7.04 -24.34
C GLY A 476 12.05 -8.35 -25.12
N TYR A 477 11.94 -8.27 -26.46
CA TYR A 477 11.82 -9.47 -27.29
C TYR A 477 13.01 -10.42 -27.22
N HIS A 478 14.22 -9.89 -27.04
CA HIS A 478 15.45 -10.68 -27.02
C HIS A 478 15.72 -11.12 -25.58
N GLN A 479 15.65 -12.44 -25.35
CA GLN A 479 16.04 -13.04 -24.07
C GLN A 479 17.55 -12.93 -23.92
N HIS A 480 17.98 -11.92 -23.18
CA HIS A 480 19.33 -11.77 -22.67
C HIS A 480 19.29 -11.74 -21.14
N ASP A 481 20.48 -11.69 -20.54
CA ASP A 481 20.67 -11.33 -19.15
C ASP A 481 19.73 -10.17 -18.76
N PRO A 482 18.78 -10.38 -17.83
CA PRO A 482 17.84 -9.37 -17.37
C PRO A 482 18.51 -8.06 -16.96
N SER A 483 19.74 -8.07 -16.44
CA SER A 483 20.47 -6.86 -16.05
C SER A 483 20.80 -5.92 -17.23
N LEU A 484 20.80 -6.43 -18.47
CA LEU A 484 21.09 -5.66 -19.68
C LEU A 484 19.81 -5.13 -20.36
N ASP A 485 18.63 -5.51 -19.91
CA ASP A 485 17.38 -5.11 -20.56
C ASP A 485 16.68 -3.95 -19.80
N PRO A 486 16.65 -2.72 -20.33
CA PRO A 486 15.92 -1.61 -19.69
C PRO A 486 14.40 -1.79 -19.72
N LYS A 487 13.87 -2.75 -20.49
CA LYS A 487 12.43 -3.07 -20.51
C LYS A 487 12.03 -4.10 -19.46
N TYR A 488 13.01 -4.74 -18.81
CA TYR A 488 12.79 -5.74 -17.78
C TYR A 488 12.19 -5.09 -16.52
N MET A 489 10.95 -5.45 -16.18
CA MET A 489 10.29 -4.92 -14.98
C MET A 489 9.47 -6.02 -14.35
N MET A 490 9.75 -6.32 -13.09
CA MET A 490 8.93 -7.23 -12.29
C MET A 490 7.71 -6.49 -11.77
N ALA A 491 6.57 -7.16 -11.69
CA ALA A 491 5.36 -6.69 -11.05
C ALA A 491 4.94 -7.68 -9.98
N VAL A 492 5.46 -7.48 -8.77
CA VAL A 492 5.26 -8.35 -7.61
C VAL A 492 3.87 -8.11 -7.03
N ILE A 493 3.15 -9.18 -6.75
CA ILE A 493 1.81 -9.15 -6.18
C ILE A 493 1.89 -9.79 -4.80
N THR A 494 1.50 -9.03 -3.78
CA THR A 494 1.40 -9.51 -2.39
C THR A 494 0.07 -9.08 -1.79
N SER A 495 -0.88 -10.00 -1.82
CA SER A 495 -2.23 -9.85 -1.26
C SER A 495 -2.78 -11.23 -0.92
N ALA A 496 -3.56 -11.45 0.14
CA ALA A 496 -3.86 -10.54 1.24
C ALA A 496 -3.04 -10.92 2.49
N ILE A 497 -2.72 -9.96 3.35
CA ILE A 497 -2.10 -10.28 4.65
C ILE A 497 -3.14 -10.77 5.67
N VAL A 498 -4.38 -10.28 5.60
CA VAL A 498 -5.47 -10.67 6.51
C VAL A 498 -6.58 -11.43 5.79
N ASN A 499 -7.03 -10.94 4.64
CA ASN A 499 -8.23 -11.43 3.96
C ASN A 499 -8.10 -12.88 3.45
N SER A 500 -9.22 -13.51 3.12
CA SER A 500 -9.23 -14.86 2.55
C SER A 500 -8.76 -14.85 1.09
N PRO A 501 -8.01 -15.86 0.61
CA PRO A 501 -7.67 -15.98 -0.79
C PRO A 501 -8.90 -16.37 -1.64
N PRO A 502 -8.85 -16.15 -2.96
CA PRO A 502 -9.88 -16.61 -3.88
C PRO A 502 -10.04 -18.15 -3.83
N PRO A 503 -11.22 -18.68 -4.20
CA PRO A 503 -11.46 -20.12 -4.22
C PRO A 503 -10.43 -20.88 -5.08
N PRO A 504 -10.00 -22.10 -4.69
CA PRO A 504 -8.97 -22.86 -5.42
C PRO A 504 -9.23 -23.06 -6.92
N ALA A 505 -10.50 -23.19 -7.31
CA ALA A 505 -10.88 -23.29 -8.72
C ALA A 505 -10.56 -22.01 -9.53
N VAL A 506 -10.73 -20.83 -8.92
CA VAL A 506 -10.37 -19.54 -9.50
C VAL A 506 -8.86 -19.44 -9.64
N ILE A 507 -8.10 -19.82 -8.61
CA ILE A 507 -6.63 -19.85 -8.65
C ILE A 507 -6.11 -20.76 -9.78
N SER A 508 -6.66 -21.97 -9.91
CA SER A 508 -6.25 -22.88 -10.98
C SER A 508 -6.59 -22.34 -12.38
N MET A 509 -7.72 -21.65 -12.52
CA MET A 509 -8.07 -20.96 -13.76
C MET A 509 -7.09 -19.82 -14.07
N LEU A 510 -6.75 -18.99 -13.08
CA LEU A 510 -5.78 -17.91 -13.22
C LEU A 510 -4.43 -18.44 -13.68
N ASN A 511 -3.98 -19.57 -13.14
CA ASN A 511 -2.74 -20.24 -13.57
C ASN A 511 -2.78 -20.71 -15.03
N LYS A 512 -3.91 -21.25 -15.50
CA LYS A 512 -4.10 -21.61 -16.92
C LYS A 512 -4.06 -20.38 -17.83
N LEU A 513 -4.55 -19.23 -17.36
CA LEU A 513 -4.51 -17.97 -18.08
C LEU A 513 -3.10 -17.34 -18.05
N ALA A 514 -2.40 -17.43 -16.92
CA ALA A 514 -1.03 -16.94 -16.72
C ALA A 514 -0.02 -17.54 -17.71
N ALA A 515 -0.22 -18.79 -18.11
CA ALA A 515 0.62 -19.46 -19.10
C ALA A 515 0.45 -18.91 -20.53
N LYS A 516 -0.57 -18.07 -20.79
CA LYS A 516 -0.84 -17.51 -22.13
C LYS A 516 -0.01 -16.24 -22.36
N LYS A 517 0.55 -16.12 -23.56
CA LYS A 517 1.30 -14.93 -23.96
C LYS A 517 0.36 -13.76 -24.25
N HIS A 518 0.60 -12.63 -23.60
CA HIS A 518 -0.12 -11.39 -23.87
C HIS A 518 0.62 -10.51 -24.90
N ARG A 519 -0.14 -9.94 -25.85
CA ARG A 519 0.41 -9.19 -26.99
C ARG A 519 0.14 -7.69 -26.95
N SER A 520 -0.32 -7.16 -25.81
CA SER A 520 -0.76 -5.76 -25.71
C SER A 520 0.36 -4.75 -25.87
N LEU A 521 1.62 -5.13 -25.70
CA LEU A 521 2.80 -4.26 -25.80
C LEU A 521 3.75 -4.68 -26.92
N PHE A 522 3.30 -5.55 -27.83
CA PHE A 522 4.13 -6.06 -28.92
C PHE A 522 4.54 -4.95 -29.90
N TYR A 523 3.73 -3.90 -30.03
CA TYR A 523 4.00 -2.77 -30.93
C TYR A 523 5.23 -1.95 -30.50
N ILE A 524 5.59 -1.94 -29.21
CA ILE A 524 6.81 -1.30 -28.69
C ILE A 524 7.96 -2.29 -28.46
N GLY A 525 7.83 -3.54 -28.88
CA GLY A 525 8.89 -4.51 -28.67
C GLY A 525 8.95 -5.12 -27.25
N THR A 526 7.85 -5.09 -26.49
CA THR A 526 7.80 -5.58 -25.09
C THR A 526 6.88 -6.80 -24.97
N LYS A 527 7.40 -7.84 -24.31
CA LYS A 527 6.67 -9.05 -23.89
C LYS A 527 6.17 -8.90 -22.46
N GLU A 528 5.11 -9.64 -22.16
CA GLU A 528 4.45 -9.69 -20.86
C GLU A 528 4.14 -11.16 -20.54
N THR A 529 4.52 -11.61 -19.34
CA THR A 529 4.31 -12.97 -18.83
C THR A 529 4.13 -12.97 -17.32
N MET A 530 3.85 -14.13 -16.73
CA MET A 530 4.01 -14.39 -15.30
C MET A 530 5.28 -15.24 -15.07
N VAL A 531 5.94 -15.05 -13.93
CA VAL A 531 7.07 -15.87 -13.48
C VAL A 531 6.53 -17.19 -12.89
N PRO A 532 7.01 -18.36 -13.33
CA PRO A 532 6.61 -19.64 -12.75
C PRO A 532 7.33 -19.88 -11.40
N LEU A 533 6.98 -19.11 -10.38
CA LEU A 533 7.67 -19.07 -9.08
C LEU A 533 7.42 -20.33 -8.21
N PHE A 534 6.28 -21.00 -8.37
CA PHE A 534 5.80 -22.03 -7.45
C PHE A 534 6.00 -23.45 -7.99
N ASP A 535 7.25 -23.93 -8.00
CA ASP A 535 7.57 -25.32 -8.38
C ASP A 535 7.05 -26.36 -7.37
N THR A 536 6.93 -25.94 -6.11
CA THR A 536 6.34 -26.75 -5.03
C THR A 536 5.19 -26.03 -4.37
N ASP A 537 4.26 -26.80 -3.80
CA ASP A 537 3.18 -26.28 -2.99
C ASP A 537 3.69 -25.82 -1.61
N LEU A 538 2.77 -25.36 -0.78
CA LEU A 538 3.08 -24.84 0.55
C LEU A 538 3.54 -25.93 1.54
N GLN A 539 3.35 -27.21 1.19
CA GLN A 539 3.81 -28.39 1.93
C GLN A 539 5.07 -29.03 1.28
N GLY A 540 5.62 -28.43 0.22
CA GLY A 540 6.84 -28.89 -0.45
C GLY A 540 6.64 -29.99 -1.51
N LYS A 541 5.41 -30.31 -1.90
CA LYS A 541 5.12 -31.31 -2.95
C LYS A 541 5.13 -30.66 -4.34
N PRO A 542 5.42 -31.41 -5.41
CA PRO A 542 5.36 -30.89 -6.78
C PRO A 542 3.99 -30.28 -7.11
N HIS A 543 3.99 -29.09 -7.70
CA HIS A 543 2.77 -28.31 -7.90
C HIS A 543 2.58 -27.92 -9.38
N LYS A 544 1.32 -27.93 -9.85
CA LYS A 544 0.98 -27.64 -11.25
C LYS A 544 0.73 -26.15 -11.50
N ASP A 545 0.16 -25.46 -10.52
CA ASP A 545 -0.23 -24.06 -10.59
C ASP A 545 0.97 -23.16 -10.22
N LYS A 546 1.88 -22.98 -11.17
CA LYS A 546 3.21 -22.40 -10.93
C LYS A 546 3.28 -20.87 -10.82
N TYR A 547 2.22 -20.14 -11.14
CA TYR A 547 2.28 -18.70 -11.40
C TYR A 547 1.60 -17.84 -10.33
N ILE A 548 0.47 -18.30 -9.81
CA ILE A 548 -0.33 -17.60 -8.80
C ILE A 548 -0.62 -18.57 -7.65
N MET A 549 -0.37 -18.14 -6.41
CA MET A 549 -0.66 -18.89 -5.20
C MET A 549 -1.79 -18.20 -4.43
N GLY A 550 -2.85 -18.95 -4.12
CA GLY A 550 -3.95 -18.49 -3.29
C GLY A 550 -3.74 -18.86 -1.83
N ALA A 551 -3.14 -17.97 -1.07
CA ALA A 551 -2.97 -18.07 0.39
C ALA A 551 -2.61 -16.68 0.94
N ARG A 552 -2.84 -16.47 2.24
CA ARG A 552 -2.43 -15.22 2.89
C ARG A 552 -0.92 -15.05 2.79
N ASN A 553 -0.44 -13.83 2.59
CA ASN A 553 0.98 -13.56 2.43
C ASN A 553 1.36 -12.11 2.74
N TRP A 554 2.66 -11.92 2.89
CA TRP A 554 3.33 -10.62 2.90
C TRP A 554 4.66 -10.74 2.13
N CYS A 555 5.32 -9.63 1.82
CA CYS A 555 6.59 -9.64 1.10
C CYS A 555 7.70 -8.98 1.92
N ALA A 556 8.80 -9.69 2.16
CA ALA A 556 10.03 -9.09 2.67
C ALA A 556 10.85 -8.55 1.49
N VAL A 557 11.33 -7.32 1.57
CA VAL A 557 12.15 -6.71 0.53
C VAL A 557 13.49 -6.28 1.10
N ASP A 558 14.57 -6.69 0.43
CA ASP A 558 15.95 -6.41 0.84
C ASP A 558 16.85 -6.17 -0.38
N TYR A 559 17.80 -5.26 -0.25
CA TYR A 559 18.81 -5.01 -1.27
C TYR A 559 20.07 -5.82 -0.95
N LEU A 560 20.44 -6.67 -1.89
CA LEU A 560 21.56 -7.59 -1.75
C LEU A 560 22.87 -6.87 -2.15
N GLU A 561 23.55 -6.30 -1.16
CA GLU A 561 24.80 -5.52 -1.36
C GLU A 561 25.86 -6.22 -2.23
N GLN A 562 25.92 -7.56 -2.19
CA GLN A 562 26.90 -8.34 -2.97
C GLN A 562 26.60 -8.39 -4.47
N SER A 563 25.33 -8.35 -4.87
CA SER A 563 24.91 -8.50 -6.28
C SER A 563 24.29 -7.22 -6.85
N GLY A 564 23.88 -6.28 -6.00
CA GLY A 564 23.06 -5.12 -6.37
C GLY A 564 21.61 -5.48 -6.70
N GLU A 565 21.20 -6.73 -6.46
CA GLU A 565 19.83 -7.17 -6.71
C GLU A 565 18.89 -6.67 -5.61
N LEU A 566 17.67 -6.32 -6.00
CA LEU A 566 16.57 -6.13 -5.06
C LEU A 566 15.76 -7.42 -4.97
N GLU A 567 15.81 -8.07 -3.81
CA GLU A 567 15.08 -9.31 -3.54
C GLU A 567 13.69 -9.00 -2.99
N PHE A 568 12.68 -9.61 -3.59
CA PHE A 568 11.31 -9.66 -3.12
C PHE A 568 11.01 -11.09 -2.70
N ASP A 569 10.89 -11.33 -1.40
CA ASP A 569 10.61 -12.64 -0.82
C ASP A 569 9.15 -12.72 -0.38
N LEU A 570 8.35 -13.45 -1.17
CA LEU A 570 6.95 -13.71 -0.82
C LEU A 570 6.89 -14.73 0.32
N ARG A 571 6.42 -14.28 1.47
CA ARG A 571 6.19 -15.08 2.69
C ARG A 571 4.74 -15.51 2.72
N ILE A 572 4.49 -16.78 2.35
CA ILE A 572 3.14 -17.29 2.12
C ILE A 572 2.73 -18.24 3.23
N GLU A 573 1.59 -17.99 3.86
CA GLU A 573 1.02 -18.80 4.94
C GLU A 573 0.85 -20.25 4.50
N THR A 574 1.41 -21.20 5.26
CA THR A 574 1.42 -22.61 4.86
C THR A 574 0.08 -23.31 5.10
N GLU A 575 -0.67 -22.89 6.11
CA GLU A 575 -1.99 -23.41 6.46
C GLU A 575 -2.89 -22.28 6.97
N LYS A 576 -4.18 -22.35 6.63
CA LYS A 576 -5.18 -21.34 7.04
C LYS A 576 -5.08 -21.05 8.54
N GLY A 577 -4.78 -19.81 8.89
CA GLY A 577 -4.84 -19.34 10.28
C GLY A 577 -3.57 -19.56 11.11
N ASN A 578 -2.55 -20.27 10.60
CA ASN A 578 -1.44 -20.71 11.45
C ASN A 578 -0.35 -19.64 11.65
N GLY A 579 -0.27 -18.62 10.78
CA GLY A 579 0.77 -17.60 10.86
C GLY A 579 2.20 -18.13 10.68
N ILE A 580 2.37 -19.24 9.97
CA ILE A 580 3.67 -19.82 9.61
C ILE A 580 3.83 -19.67 8.11
N THR A 581 4.92 -19.03 7.66
CA THR A 581 5.14 -18.75 6.24
C THR A 581 6.26 -19.60 5.62
N LYS A 582 6.11 -19.86 4.31
CA LYS A 582 7.16 -20.38 3.44
C LYS A 582 7.66 -19.27 2.52
N SER A 583 8.98 -19.22 2.34
CA SER A 583 9.69 -18.22 1.52
C SER A 583 9.72 -18.62 0.04
N PHE A 584 9.51 -17.64 -0.83
CA PHE A 584 9.57 -17.75 -2.29
C PHE A 584 10.22 -16.48 -2.87
N PRO A 585 11.57 -16.39 -2.86
CA PRO A 585 12.29 -15.21 -3.29
C PRO A 585 12.34 -15.08 -4.82
N THR A 586 12.27 -13.84 -5.28
CA THR A 586 12.55 -13.43 -6.65
C THR A 586 13.34 -12.13 -6.66
N ARG A 587 14.09 -11.84 -7.73
CA ARG A 587 15.09 -10.77 -7.71
C ARG A 587 15.05 -9.91 -8.95
N ALA A 588 15.00 -8.60 -8.74
CA ALA A 588 15.22 -7.61 -9.78
C ALA A 588 16.70 -7.26 -9.84
N PRO A 589 17.38 -7.44 -10.99
CA PRO A 589 18.81 -7.14 -11.09
C PRO A 589 19.06 -5.65 -11.20
N ALA A 590 20.21 -5.21 -10.64
CA ALA A 590 20.74 -3.88 -10.91
C ALA A 590 20.89 -3.63 -12.43
N PRO A 591 20.67 -2.38 -12.88
CA PRO A 591 20.85 -2.00 -14.27
C PRO A 591 22.33 -2.10 -14.68
N LYS A 592 22.62 -2.77 -15.81
CA LYS A 592 23.98 -2.92 -16.37
C LYS A 592 24.09 -2.52 -17.84
N TRP A 593 23.02 -2.03 -18.45
CA TRP A 593 23.02 -1.66 -19.88
C TRP A 593 23.87 -0.42 -20.16
N GLN A 594 24.72 -0.50 -21.18
CA GLN A 594 25.48 0.66 -21.66
C GLN A 594 24.92 1.07 -23.02
N ILE A 595 23.97 2.02 -23.00
CA ILE A 595 23.28 2.52 -24.20
C ILE A 595 23.44 4.04 -24.28
N GLU A 596 24.08 4.50 -25.34
CA GLU A 596 24.28 5.92 -25.61
C GLU A 596 22.96 6.67 -25.76
N LYS A 597 22.92 7.92 -25.30
CA LYS A 597 21.69 8.74 -25.28
C LYS A 597 21.07 8.92 -26.67
N GLU A 598 21.87 8.99 -27.73
CA GLU A 598 21.36 9.12 -29.10
C GLU A 598 20.50 7.93 -29.55
N HIS A 599 20.68 6.78 -28.90
CA HIS A 599 19.93 5.56 -29.16
C HIS A 599 18.64 5.45 -28.35
N HIS A 600 18.42 6.28 -27.33
CA HIS A 600 17.25 6.19 -26.45
C HIS A 600 15.93 6.36 -27.20
N LYS A 601 15.91 7.22 -28.23
CA LYS A 601 14.75 7.42 -29.12
C LYS A 601 14.28 6.14 -29.83
N HIS A 602 15.13 5.12 -29.89
CA HIS A 602 14.81 3.86 -30.55
C HIS A 602 14.16 2.84 -29.59
N LEU A 603 14.05 3.10 -28.29
CA LEU A 603 13.59 2.12 -27.28
C LEU A 603 12.31 1.37 -27.70
N HIS A 604 11.31 2.08 -28.21
CA HIS A 604 10.01 1.53 -28.61
C HIS A 604 9.90 1.23 -30.11
N THR A 605 11.03 1.15 -30.82
CA THR A 605 11.09 0.91 -32.27
C THR A 605 11.73 -0.46 -32.58
N LYS A 606 11.62 -0.91 -33.84
CA LYS A 606 12.24 -2.18 -34.27
C LYS A 606 13.76 -2.09 -34.31
N GLU A 607 14.30 -0.87 -34.44
CA GLU A 607 15.72 -0.56 -34.46
C GLU A 607 16.39 -0.86 -33.13
N TRP A 608 15.65 -0.81 -32.01
CA TRP A 608 16.15 -1.14 -30.67
C TRP A 608 16.86 -2.49 -30.63
N GLU A 609 16.30 -3.46 -31.35
CA GLU A 609 16.81 -4.83 -31.40
C GLU A 609 18.23 -4.90 -31.96
N LYS A 610 18.54 -4.07 -32.96
CA LYS A 610 19.88 -4.01 -33.56
C LYS A 610 20.87 -3.38 -32.59
N ILE A 611 20.45 -2.32 -31.90
CA ILE A 611 21.27 -1.57 -30.93
C ILE A 611 21.65 -2.48 -29.76
N MET A 612 20.69 -3.20 -29.18
CA MET A 612 20.94 -4.13 -28.08
C MET A 612 21.94 -5.23 -28.44
N ARG A 613 21.86 -5.79 -29.65
CA ARG A 613 22.80 -6.83 -30.13
C ARG A 613 24.21 -6.32 -30.36
N LEU A 614 24.37 -5.04 -30.70
CA LEU A 614 25.67 -4.41 -30.86
C LEU A 614 26.28 -4.10 -29.49
N SER A 615 25.50 -3.55 -28.56
CA SER A 615 25.92 -3.26 -27.19
C SER A 615 26.36 -4.53 -26.44
N SER A 616 25.61 -5.63 -26.56
CA SER A 616 25.95 -6.90 -25.88
C SER A 616 27.25 -7.57 -26.36
N LYS A 617 27.73 -7.25 -27.56
CA LYS A 617 29.00 -7.77 -28.10
C LYS A 617 30.21 -7.00 -27.60
N VAL A 618 30.01 -5.76 -27.15
CA VAL A 618 31.08 -4.90 -26.61
C VAL A 618 31.38 -5.26 -25.16
N THR A 619 30.37 -5.67 -24.37
CA THR A 619 30.53 -6.09 -22.96
C THR A 619 31.06 -7.52 -22.76
N GLN A 620 31.19 -8.32 -23.83
CA GLN A 620 31.78 -9.68 -23.77
C GLN A 620 33.26 -9.73 -24.20
N LYS A 621 33.85 -8.59 -24.56
CA LYS A 621 35.31 -8.41 -24.73
C LYS A 621 35.84 -7.60 -23.58
#